data_AF-A0A4Y2BPE9-F1
#
_entry.id   AF-A0A4Y2BPE9-F1
#
_cell.length_a   1.000
_cell.length_b   1.000
_cell.length_c   1.000
_cell.angle_alpha   90.00
_cell.angle_beta   90.00
_cell.angle_gamma   90.00
#
_symmetry.space_group_name_H-M   'P 1'
#
loop_
_entity.id
_entity.type
_entity.pdbx_description
1 polymer ?
#
loop_
_entity_poly.entity_id
_entity_poly.type
_entity_poly.pdbx_seq_one_letter_code
_entity_poly.pdbx_strand_id
1 'polypeptide(L)'
;MPVFTAFFMMILTCIVFVCTWFQKCYQLNKKNSARRSVTTLEHPPYSSDLAPADIYLFPRLKRKLKGHRFVDSDEVMENATRQLKDLSKNGFLECFEQLYELWKKCMDAGGKYFEGQ
;
A
#
# COMPACT_ATOMS: atom_id res chain seq x y z
N MET A 1 38.31 -17.24 -11.94
CA MET A 1 36.88 -16.86 -12.02
C MET A 1 36.07 -17.20 -10.74
N PRO A 2 36.48 -16.84 -9.50
CA PRO A 2 35.66 -17.07 -8.28
C PRO A 2 34.87 -15.83 -7.79
N VAL A 3 35.15 -14.64 -8.33
CA VAL A 3 34.54 -13.38 -7.85
C VAL A 3 33.09 -13.22 -8.36
N PHE A 4 32.79 -13.73 -9.55
CA PHE A 4 31.46 -13.69 -10.15
C PHE A 4 30.45 -14.60 -9.44
N THR A 5 30.90 -15.78 -8.98
CA THR A 5 30.05 -16.72 -8.25
C THR A 5 29.69 -16.21 -6.86
N ALA A 6 30.61 -15.52 -6.18
CA ALA A 6 30.35 -14.91 -4.87
C ALA A 6 29.32 -13.77 -4.98
N PHE A 7 29.42 -12.94 -6.03
CA PHE A 7 28.48 -11.83 -6.23
C PHE A 7 27.06 -12.33 -6.57
N PHE A 8 26.95 -13.36 -7.40
CA PHE A 8 25.66 -13.94 -7.76
C PHE A 8 24.98 -14.62 -6.57
N MET A 9 25.76 -15.33 -5.74
CA MET A 9 25.27 -15.92 -4.48
C MET A 9 24.79 -14.85 -3.49
N MET A 10 25.49 -13.72 -3.40
CA MET A 10 25.09 -12.62 -2.52
C MET A 10 23.74 -12.01 -2.95
N ILE A 11 23.55 -11.79 -4.25
CA ILE A 11 22.27 -11.30 -4.80
C ILE A 11 21.14 -12.30 -4.54
N LEU A 12 21.35 -13.60 -4.80
CA LEU A 12 20.36 -14.64 -4.52
C LEU A 12 19.99 -14.70 -3.03
N THR A 13 20.97 -14.61 -2.13
CA THR A 13 20.68 -14.58 -0.69
C THR A 13 19.91 -13.34 -0.27
N CYS A 14 20.20 -12.17 -0.85
CA CYS A 14 19.44 -10.94 -0.59
C CYS A 14 17.98 -11.06 -1.08
N ILE A 15 17.75 -11.61 -2.27
CA ILE A 15 16.39 -11.82 -2.80
C ILE A 15 15.62 -12.80 -1.92
N VAL A 16 16.22 -13.94 -1.55
CA VAL A 16 15.60 -14.93 -0.67
C VAL A 16 15.30 -14.33 0.72
N PHE A 17 16.19 -13.49 1.25
CA PHE A 17 15.97 -12.83 2.52
C PHE A 17 14.81 -11.82 2.47
N VAL A 18 14.73 -11.00 1.41
CA VAL A 18 13.62 -10.05 1.22
C VAL A 18 12.29 -10.80 1.04
N CYS A 19 12.26 -11.85 0.22
CA CYS A 19 11.07 -12.67 0.01
C CYS A 19 10.61 -13.39 1.29
N THR A 20 11.54 -13.99 2.05
CA THR A 20 11.21 -14.69 3.29
C THR A 20 10.77 -13.72 4.39
N TRP A 21 11.37 -12.53 4.46
CA TRP A 21 10.95 -11.48 5.37
C TRP A 21 9.54 -10.97 5.04
N PHE A 22 9.25 -10.70 3.76
CA PHE A 22 7.91 -10.32 3.31
C PHE A 22 6.86 -11.39 3.67
N GLN A 23 7.18 -12.67 3.40
CA GLN A 23 6.33 -13.80 3.77
C GLN A 23 6.10 -13.86 5.29
N LYS A 24 7.15 -13.66 6.10
CA LYS A 24 7.06 -13.66 7.56
C LYS A 24 6.16 -12.52 8.07
N CYS A 25 6.29 -11.32 7.51
CA CYS A 25 5.46 -10.16 7.85
C CYS A 25 3.99 -10.38 7.50
N TYR A 26 3.70 -10.96 6.33
CA TYR A 26 2.34 -11.32 5.94
C TYR A 26 1.72 -12.32 6.93
N GLN A 27 2.45 -13.38 7.29
CA GLN A 27 1.97 -14.39 8.25
C GLN A 27 1.78 -13.80 9.66
N LEU A 28 2.67 -12.91 10.10
CA LEU A 28 2.55 -12.22 11.39
C LEU A 28 1.30 -11.32 11.44
N ASN A 29 1.00 -10.60 10.36
CA ASN A 29 -0.21 -9.79 10.27
C ASN A 29 -1.47 -10.67 10.32
N LYS A 30 -1.51 -11.76 9.55
CA LYS A 30 -2.62 -12.73 9.55
C LYS A 30 -2.87 -13.32 10.94
N LYS A 31 -1.80 -13.72 11.64
CA LYS A 31 -1.87 -14.23 13.01
C LYS A 31 -2.40 -13.18 13.99
N ASN A 32 -1.99 -11.91 13.85
CA ASN A 32 -2.45 -10.82 14.72
C ASN A 32 -3.93 -10.46 14.47
N SER A 33 -4.41 -10.51 13.22
CA SER A 33 -5.82 -10.29 12.89
C SER A 33 -6.73 -11.36 13.51
N ALA A 34 -6.32 -12.64 13.43
CA ALA A 34 -7.03 -13.75 14.04
C ALA A 34 -7.17 -13.60 15.58
N ARG A 35 -6.14 -13.04 16.23
CA ARG A 35 -6.19 -12.74 17.68
C ARG A 35 -7.16 -11.63 18.05
N ARG A 36 -7.48 -10.72 17.12
CA ARG A 36 -8.38 -9.57 17.34
C ARG A 36 -9.78 -9.78 16.75
N SER A 37 -10.09 -11.00 16.29
CA SER A 37 -11.35 -11.35 15.62
C SER A 37 -11.75 -10.36 14.52
N VAL A 38 -10.76 -9.85 13.76
CA VAL A 38 -11.01 -8.96 12.61
C VAL A 38 -11.08 -9.80 11.35
N THR A 39 -12.21 -9.72 10.64
CA THR A 39 -12.37 -10.35 9.32
C THR A 39 -11.41 -9.70 8.33
N THR A 40 -10.49 -10.49 7.79
CA THR A 40 -9.53 -10.03 6.78
C THR A 40 -10.14 -10.20 5.40
N LEU A 41 -10.17 -9.13 4.62
CA LEU A 41 -10.49 -9.21 3.20
C LEU A 41 -9.24 -9.70 2.46
N GLU A 42 -9.39 -10.73 1.61
CA GLU A 42 -8.30 -11.20 0.77
C GLU A 42 -7.88 -10.08 -0.19
N HIS A 43 -6.60 -9.72 -0.15
CA HIS A 43 -6.02 -8.67 -0.99
C HIS A 43 -4.90 -9.26 -1.85
N PRO A 44 -5.01 -9.18 -3.19
CA PRO A 44 -4.00 -9.73 -4.07
C PRO A 44 -2.64 -9.00 -3.92
N PRO A 45 -1.52 -9.72 -4.05
CA PRO A 45 -0.20 -9.10 -3.99
C PRO A 45 -0.01 -8.10 -5.13
N TYR A 46 0.65 -6.98 -4.83
CA TYR A 46 0.95 -5.89 -5.78
C TYR A 46 -0.28 -5.20 -6.39
N SER A 47 -1.40 -5.15 -5.69
CA SER A 47 -2.64 -4.52 -6.17
C SER A 47 -2.97 -3.22 -5.43
N SER A 48 -2.06 -2.24 -5.52
CA SER A 48 -2.29 -0.88 -4.98
C SER A 48 -3.60 -0.27 -5.47
N ASP A 49 -4.01 -0.58 -6.71
CA ASP A 49 -5.24 -0.10 -7.34
C ASP A 49 -6.53 -0.63 -6.66
N LEU A 50 -6.40 -1.56 -5.73
CA LEU A 50 -7.49 -2.13 -4.94
C LEU A 50 -7.38 -1.78 -3.46
N ALA A 51 -6.40 -0.97 -3.07
CA ALA A 51 -6.20 -0.52 -1.70
C ALA A 51 -6.83 0.88 -1.50
N PRO A 52 -7.82 1.03 -0.59
CA PRO A 52 -8.46 2.33 -0.36
C PRO A 52 -7.47 3.44 0.03
N ALA A 53 -6.39 3.09 0.74
CA ALA A 53 -5.36 4.04 1.14
C ALA A 53 -4.59 4.62 -0.07
N ASP A 54 -4.26 3.77 -1.04
CA ASP A 54 -3.50 4.15 -2.24
C ASP A 54 -4.34 4.97 -3.22
N ILE A 55 -5.64 4.70 -3.31
CA ILE A 55 -6.57 5.38 -4.23
C ILE A 55 -7.03 6.74 -3.67
N TYR A 56 -7.35 6.80 -2.37
CA TYR A 56 -8.01 7.97 -1.79
C TYR A 56 -7.13 8.76 -0.82
N LEU A 57 -6.52 8.09 0.15
CA LEU A 57 -5.82 8.74 1.25
C LEU A 57 -4.52 9.40 0.80
N PHE A 58 -3.61 8.62 0.20
CA PHE A 58 -2.30 9.10 -0.20
C PHE A 58 -2.36 10.18 -1.28
N PRO A 59 -3.20 10.09 -2.33
CA PRO A 59 -3.28 11.14 -3.34
C PRO A 59 -3.80 12.47 -2.79
N ARG A 60 -4.72 12.46 -1.81
CA ARG A 60 -5.19 13.68 -1.15
C ARG A 60 -4.10 14.28 -0.26
N LEU A 61 -3.46 13.44 0.55
CA LEU A 61 -2.38 13.88 1.43
C LEU A 61 -1.20 14.43 0.63
N LYS A 62 -0.74 13.71 -0.40
CA LYS A 62 0.32 14.16 -1.32
C LYS A 62 -0.04 15.49 -1.97
N ARG A 63 -1.27 15.67 -2.46
CA ARG A 63 -1.71 16.94 -3.06
C ARG A 63 -1.62 18.12 -2.09
N LYS A 64 -1.98 17.92 -0.82
CA LYS A 64 -1.96 18.97 0.21
C LYS A 64 -0.56 19.29 0.71
N LEU A 65 0.29 18.27 0.83
CA LEU A 65 1.68 18.44 1.27
C LEU A 65 2.62 18.85 0.13
N LYS A 66 2.18 18.73 -1.14
CA LYS A 66 3.00 19.09 -2.30
C LYS A 66 3.44 20.55 -2.22
N GLY A 67 4.70 20.81 -2.56
CA GLY A 67 5.27 22.15 -2.64
C GLY A 67 5.63 22.79 -1.29
N HIS A 68 5.31 22.14 -0.17
CA HIS A 68 5.69 22.61 1.16
C HIS A 68 7.06 22.02 1.54
N ARG A 69 7.94 22.88 2.04
CA ARG A 69 9.21 22.46 2.66
C ARG A 69 9.04 22.57 4.15
N PHE A 70 9.16 21.42 4.82
CA PHE A 70 9.11 21.34 6.28
C PHE A 70 10.54 21.37 6.81
N VAL A 71 10.74 22.06 7.93
CA VAL A 71 12.07 22.21 8.54
C VAL A 71 12.38 21.02 9.43
N ASP A 72 11.37 20.46 10.09
CA ASP A 72 11.48 19.32 11.01
C ASP A 72 10.37 18.28 10.80
N SER A 73 10.50 17.13 11.46
CA SER A 73 9.52 16.04 11.39
C SER A 73 8.21 16.34 12.11
N ASP A 74 8.25 17.19 13.14
CA ASP A 74 7.10 17.49 13.99
C ASP A 74 6.08 18.34 13.21
N GLU A 75 6.58 19.28 12.41
CA GLU A 75 5.82 20.11 11.48
C GLU A 75 5.14 19.27 10.39
N VAL A 76 5.84 18.23 9.88
CA VAL A 76 5.26 17.26 8.93
C VAL A 76 4.12 16.49 9.59
N MET A 77 4.35 15.98 10.81
CA MET A 77 3.35 15.23 11.56
C MET A 77 2.12 16.08 11.89
N GLU A 78 2.32 17.32 12.31
CA GLU A 78 1.21 18.24 12.62
C GLU A 78 0.39 18.55 11.37
N ASN A 79 1.04 18.90 10.26
CA ASN A 79 0.35 19.17 9.01
C ASN A 79 -0.38 17.94 8.48
N ALA A 80 0.26 16.77 8.47
CA ALA A 80 -0.39 15.52 8.05
C ALA A 80 -1.62 15.23 8.93
N THR A 81 -1.49 15.37 10.25
CA THR A 81 -2.61 15.18 11.19
C THR A 81 -3.75 16.16 10.92
N ARG A 82 -3.43 17.42 10.62
CA ARG A 82 -4.42 18.45 10.27
C ARG A 82 -5.17 18.07 8.99
N GLN A 83 -4.46 17.65 7.94
CA GLN A 83 -5.09 17.21 6.69
C GLN A 83 -5.95 15.95 6.88
N LEU A 84 -5.52 15.02 7.73
CA LEU A 84 -6.30 13.82 8.05
C LEU A 84 -7.60 14.16 8.79
N LYS A 85 -7.57 15.14 9.71
CA LYS A 85 -8.76 15.62 10.44
C LYS A 85 -9.77 16.33 9.53
N ASP A 86 -9.30 16.91 8.43
CA ASP A 86 -10.13 17.60 7.44
C ASP A 86 -10.85 16.63 6.47
N LEU A 87 -10.52 15.34 6.51
CA LEU A 87 -11.19 14.35 5.65
C LEU A 87 -12.66 14.19 6.04
N SER A 88 -13.56 14.47 5.09
CA SER A 88 -14.99 14.31 5.30
C SER A 88 -15.39 12.83 5.34
N LYS A 89 -16.39 12.52 6.18
CA LYS A 89 -17.02 11.19 6.22
C LYS A 89 -17.59 10.79 4.86
N ASN A 90 -18.19 11.74 4.15
CA ASN A 90 -18.76 11.51 2.82
C ASN A 90 -17.69 11.11 1.80
N GLY A 91 -16.48 11.68 1.89
CA GLY A 91 -15.40 11.33 0.98
C GLY A 91 -14.91 9.88 1.16
N PHE A 92 -15.04 9.30 2.36
CA PHE A 92 -14.79 7.87 2.55
C PHE A 92 -15.87 7.00 1.89
N LEU A 93 -17.14 7.41 1.93
CA LEU A 93 -18.21 6.67 1.24
C LEU A 93 -17.99 6.67 -0.28
N GLU A 94 -17.72 7.84 -0.86
CA GLU A 94 -17.38 7.97 -2.28
C GLU A 94 -16.16 7.11 -2.66
N CYS A 95 -15.15 7.02 -1.78
CA CYS A 95 -14.00 6.13 -1.98
C CYS A 95 -14.41 4.66 -2.06
N PHE A 96 -15.32 4.20 -1.21
CA PHE A 96 -15.78 2.81 -1.25
C PHE A 96 -16.59 2.51 -2.52
N GLU A 97 -17.38 3.46 -3.00
CA GLU A 97 -18.10 3.34 -4.28
C GLU A 97 -17.11 3.26 -5.45
N GLN A 98 -16.10 4.14 -5.49
CA GLN A 98 -15.04 4.09 -6.50
C GLN A 98 -14.27 2.77 -6.46
N LEU A 99 -13.97 2.28 -5.26
CA LEU A 99 -13.32 1.00 -5.07
C LEU A 99 -14.17 -0.13 -5.65
N TYR A 100 -15.49 -0.14 -5.40
CA TYR A 100 -16.38 -1.15 -5.97
C TYR A 100 -16.33 -1.18 -7.50
N GLU A 101 -16.29 -0.02 -8.15
CA GLU A 101 -16.13 0.07 -9.61
C GLU A 101 -14.74 -0.39 -10.09
N LEU A 102 -13.67 -0.13 -9.35
CA LEU A 102 -12.33 -0.63 -9.66
C LEU A 102 -12.24 -2.16 -9.54
N TRP A 103 -12.93 -2.74 -8.56
CA TRP A 103 -13.02 -4.19 -8.40
C TRP A 103 -13.75 -4.85 -9.58
N LYS A 104 -14.82 -4.23 -10.10
CA LYS A 104 -15.48 -4.68 -11.34
C LYS A 104 -14.54 -4.63 -12.53
N LYS A 105 -13.84 -3.50 -12.72
CA LYS A 105 -12.86 -3.36 -13.80
C LYS A 105 -11.74 -4.40 -13.73
N CYS A 106 -11.24 -4.68 -12.52
CA CYS A 106 -10.26 -5.74 -12.31
C CYS A 106 -10.80 -7.12 -12.71
N MET A 107 -12.06 -7.41 -12.39
CA MET A 107 -12.75 -8.64 -12.78
C MET A 107 -12.90 -8.74 -14.30
N ASP A 108 -13.34 -7.67 -14.95
CA ASP A 108 -13.50 -7.58 -16.42
C ASP A 108 -12.16 -7.70 -17.14
N ALA A 109 -11.08 -7.17 -16.56
CA ALA A 109 -9.71 -7.30 -17.06
C ALA A 109 -9.08 -8.69 -16.80
N GLY A 110 -9.79 -9.60 -16.13
CA GLY A 110 -9.29 -10.92 -15.76
C GLY A 110 -8.09 -10.87 -14.80
N GLY A 111 -8.06 -9.89 -13.90
CA GLY A 111 -6.98 -9.69 -12.93
C GLY A 111 -5.72 -9.01 -13.48
N LYS A 112 -5.77 -8.48 -14.71
CA LYS A 112 -4.67 -7.67 -15.28
C LYS A 112 -4.76 -6.21 -14.81
N TYR A 113 -3.60 -5.57 -14.74
CA TYR A 113 -3.48 -4.13 -14.48
C TYR A 113 -4.14 -3.32 -15.60
N PHE A 114 -4.85 -2.23 -15.26
CA PHE A 114 -5.69 -1.48 -16.21
C PHE A 114 -5.41 0.04 -16.26
N GLU A 115 -4.27 0.52 -15.76
CA GLU A 115 -3.87 1.93 -16.00
C GLU A 115 -3.56 2.17 -17.49
N GLY A 116 -4.38 3.01 -18.16
CA GLY A 116 -4.09 3.50 -19.52
C GLY A 116 -5.18 3.33 -20.59
N GLN A 117 -6.47 3.25 -20.23
CA GLN A 117 -7.58 3.37 -21.18
C GLN A 117 -8.20 4.78 -21.21
#